data_AF-A0A2D2DWG0-F1
#
_entry.id   AF-A0A2D2DWG0-F1
#
_cell.length_a   1.000
_cell.length_b   1.000
_cell.length_c   1.000
_cell.angle_alpha   90.00
_cell.angle_beta   90.00
_cell.angle_gamma   90.00
#
_symmetry.space_group_name_H-M   'P 1'
#
loop_
_entity.id
_entity.type
_entity.pdbx_description
1 polymer ?
#
loop_
_entity_poly.entity_id
_entity_poly.type
_entity_poly.pdbx_seq_one_letter_code
_entity_poly.pdbx_strand_id
1 'polypeptide(L)'
;MLATGVCKLLGVARRNDYKLEDVYLVAKRYLDKIGANAARCYRYLHAMLVNPKKVDYAGKADQERRKCEPDPAHELTNIARACRFKRYYHVSNGMRVRFFDGTAEVTRDSNCELYAGEQMQGLYRGIANGNLREVVE
;
A
#
# COMPACT_ATOMS: atom_id res chain seq x y z
N MET A 1 -25.31 24.58 2.33
CA MET A 1 -26.50 23.71 2.52
C MET A 1 -26.21 22.28 2.01
N LEU A 2 -25.26 21.55 2.65
CA LEU A 2 -24.69 20.28 2.12
C LEU A 2 -25.11 19.02 2.89
N ALA A 3 -25.80 19.16 4.03
CA ALA A 3 -26.10 18.04 4.93
C ALA A 3 -27.22 17.09 4.45
N THR A 4 -28.09 17.52 3.53
CA THR A 4 -29.29 16.75 3.13
C THR A 4 -28.99 15.52 2.29
N GLY A 5 -27.96 15.56 1.45
CA GLY A 5 -27.60 14.44 0.57
C GLY A 5 -27.05 13.23 1.32
N VAL A 6 -26.10 13.46 2.23
CA VAL A 6 -25.44 12.37 2.98
C VAL A 6 -26.41 11.68 3.92
N CYS A 7 -27.23 12.43 4.68
CA CYS A 7 -28.23 11.85 5.58
C CYS A 7 -29.25 10.98 4.85
N LYS A 8 -29.66 11.39 3.63
CA LYS A 8 -30.56 10.60 2.80
C LYS A 8 -29.91 9.30 2.32
N LEU A 9 -28.65 9.33 1.87
CA LEU A 9 -27.91 8.12 1.51
C LEU A 9 -27.77 7.17 2.70
N LEU A 10 -27.51 7.70 3.89
CA LEU A 10 -27.36 6.93 5.12
C LEU A 10 -28.66 6.21 5.49
N GLY A 11 -29.80 6.91 5.37
CA GLY A 11 -31.12 6.31 5.56
C GLY A 11 -31.48 5.25 4.50
N VAL A 12 -31.07 5.44 3.24
CA VAL A 12 -31.27 4.42 2.20
C VAL A 12 -30.37 3.20 2.44
N ALA A 13 -29.11 3.40 2.83
CA ALA A 13 -28.17 2.33 3.12
C ALA A 13 -28.67 1.46 4.27
N ARG A 14 -29.11 2.07 5.38
CA ARG A 14 -29.66 1.35 6.53
C ARG A 14 -30.91 0.53 6.19
N ARG A 15 -31.79 1.03 5.32
CA ARG A 15 -32.98 0.29 4.86
C ARG A 15 -32.65 -0.92 3.97
N ASN A 16 -31.47 -0.95 3.35
CA ASN A 16 -31.02 -2.04 2.49
C ASN A 16 -29.97 -2.93 3.17
N ASP A 17 -29.79 -2.80 4.49
CA ASP A 17 -28.78 -3.52 5.29
C ASP A 17 -27.33 -3.30 4.82
N TYR A 18 -27.03 -2.09 4.34
CA TYR A 18 -25.68 -1.70 3.91
C TYR A 18 -25.06 -0.66 4.83
N LYS A 19 -23.74 -0.75 4.99
CA LYS A 19 -22.92 0.34 5.54
C LYS A 19 -22.55 1.29 4.41
N LEU A 20 -22.91 2.57 4.55
CA LEU A 20 -22.62 3.59 3.54
C LEU A 20 -21.11 3.72 3.27
N GLU A 21 -20.29 3.50 4.30
CA GLU A 21 -18.82 3.52 4.20
C GLU A 21 -18.29 2.44 3.24
N ASP A 22 -18.75 1.20 3.36
CA ASP A 22 -18.32 0.09 2.50
C ASP A 22 -18.69 0.36 1.03
N VAL A 23 -19.90 0.89 0.82
CA VAL A 23 -20.39 1.29 -0.51
C VAL A 23 -19.53 2.43 -1.08
N TYR A 24 -19.19 3.41 -0.26
CA TYR A 24 -18.32 4.52 -0.66
C TYR A 24 -16.91 4.05 -1.02
N LEU A 25 -16.32 3.16 -0.22
CA LEU A 25 -14.98 2.63 -0.46
C LEU A 25 -14.90 1.93 -1.81
N VAL A 26 -15.90 1.11 -2.14
CA VAL A 26 -15.99 0.42 -3.43
C VAL A 26 -16.22 1.42 -4.58
N ALA A 27 -17.01 2.47 -4.35
CA ALA A 27 -17.30 3.50 -5.35
C ALA A 27 -16.13 4.45 -5.63
N LYS A 28 -15.23 4.66 -4.65
CA LYS A 28 -14.18 5.68 -4.67
C LYS A 28 -13.37 5.68 -5.97
N ARG A 29 -12.88 4.50 -6.40
CA ARG A 29 -12.09 4.37 -7.64
C ARG A 29 -12.83 4.80 -8.90
N TYR A 30 -14.15 4.65 -8.94
CA TYR A 30 -14.98 5.13 -10.03
C TYR A 30 -15.26 6.62 -9.93
N LEU A 31 -15.52 7.13 -8.72
CA LEU A 31 -15.74 8.55 -8.45
C LEU A 31 -14.51 9.40 -8.83
N ASP A 32 -13.31 8.88 -8.55
CA ASP A 32 -12.04 9.52 -8.91
C ASP A 32 -11.84 9.60 -10.44
N LYS A 33 -12.29 8.57 -11.18
CA LYS A 33 -12.20 8.55 -12.66
C LYS A 33 -13.15 9.51 -13.37
N ILE A 34 -14.34 9.75 -12.82
CA ILE A 34 -15.39 10.55 -13.48
C ILE A 34 -15.36 12.04 -13.12
N GLY A 35 -14.46 12.44 -12.22
CA GLY A 35 -14.39 13.79 -11.64
C GLY A 35 -15.47 14.01 -10.58
N ALA A 36 -15.03 14.27 -9.34
CA ALA A 36 -15.92 14.35 -8.18
C ALA A 36 -16.72 15.66 -8.13
N ASN A 37 -17.93 15.65 -8.69
CA ASN A 37 -18.98 16.63 -8.40
C ASN A 37 -19.92 16.05 -7.33
N ALA A 38 -20.21 16.79 -6.26
CA ALA A 38 -21.07 16.34 -5.15
C ALA A 38 -22.41 15.76 -5.62
N ALA A 39 -23.04 16.34 -6.64
CA ALA A 39 -24.30 15.83 -7.21
C ALA A 39 -24.12 14.52 -7.99
N ARG A 40 -22.97 14.34 -8.67
CA ARG A 40 -22.64 13.07 -9.35
C ARG A 40 -22.34 11.97 -8.35
N CYS A 41 -21.57 12.26 -7.30
CA CYS A 41 -21.28 11.32 -6.22
C CYS A 41 -22.56 10.84 -5.54
N TYR A 42 -23.47 11.77 -5.20
CA TYR A 42 -24.75 11.43 -4.61
C TYR A 42 -25.59 10.52 -5.52
N ARG A 43 -25.75 10.87 -6.81
CA ARG A 43 -26.53 10.06 -7.76
C ARG A 43 -25.95 8.67 -7.94
N TYR A 44 -24.63 8.56 -8.02
CA TYR A 44 -23.95 7.30 -8.20
C TYR A 44 -24.11 6.39 -6.97
N LEU A 45 -23.86 6.91 -5.77
CA LEU A 45 -24.05 6.16 -4.52
C LEU A 45 -25.51 5.76 -4.32
N HIS A 46 -26.46 6.64 -4.64
CA HIS A 46 -27.88 6.31 -4.57
C HIS A 46 -28.25 5.17 -5.53
N ALA A 47 -27.74 5.17 -6.76
CA ALA A 47 -27.98 4.09 -7.73
C ALA A 47 -27.39 2.75 -7.27
N MET A 48 -26.24 2.76 -6.60
CA MET A 48 -25.65 1.56 -5.98
C MET A 48 -26.53 1.02 -4.85
N LEU A 49 -27.07 1.90 -4.00
CA LEU A 49 -27.89 1.51 -2.85
C LEU A 49 -29.31 1.01 -3.22
N VAL A 50 -29.88 1.49 -4.33
CA VAL A 50 -31.23 1.11 -4.80
C VAL A 50 -31.18 0.01 -5.87
N ASN A 51 -29.99 -0.54 -6.14
CA ASN A 51 -29.85 -1.62 -7.10
C ASN A 51 -30.67 -2.85 -6.67
N PRO A 52 -31.58 -3.38 -7.51
CA PRO A 52 -32.40 -4.53 -7.16
C PRO A 52 -31.59 -5.82 -6.95
N LYS A 53 -30.35 -5.86 -7.43
CA LYS A 53 -29.41 -6.96 -7.17
C LYS A 53 -28.69 -6.71 -5.86
N LYS A 54 -28.83 -7.63 -4.88
CA LYS A 54 -28.00 -7.62 -3.68
C LYS A 54 -26.53 -7.76 -4.09
N VAL A 55 -25.74 -6.75 -3.77
CA VAL A 55 -24.28 -6.77 -3.91
C VAL A 55 -23.68 -6.93 -2.51
N ASP A 56 -22.67 -7.79 -2.39
CA ASP A 56 -21.85 -7.87 -1.19
C ASP A 56 -20.85 -6.71 -1.14
N TYR A 57 -21.31 -5.56 -0.64
CA TYR A 57 -20.45 -4.39 -0.47
C TYR A 57 -19.45 -4.56 0.68
N ALA A 58 -19.78 -5.33 1.71
CA ALA A 58 -18.89 -5.59 2.84
C ALA A 58 -17.67 -6.41 2.39
N GLY A 59 -17.88 -7.55 1.74
CA GLY A 59 -16.78 -8.37 1.23
C GLY A 59 -15.92 -7.66 0.19
N LYS A 60 -16.52 -6.83 -0.67
CA LYS A 60 -15.76 -6.00 -1.63
C LYS A 60 -14.98 -4.88 -0.95
N ALA A 61 -15.53 -4.25 0.09
CA ALA A 61 -14.83 -3.25 0.87
C ALA A 61 -13.63 -3.87 1.60
N ASP A 62 -13.78 -5.06 2.18
CA ASP A 62 -12.68 -5.78 2.82
C ASP A 62 -11.58 -6.17 1.83
N GLN A 63 -11.93 -6.55 0.60
CA GLN A 63 -10.94 -6.77 -0.45
C GLN A 63 -10.19 -5.48 -0.81
N GLU A 64 -10.87 -4.34 -0.92
CA GLU A 64 -10.22 -3.06 -1.20
C GLU A 64 -9.35 -2.58 -0.02
N ARG A 65 -9.77 -2.80 1.23
CA ARG A 65 -8.95 -2.54 2.42
C ARG A 65 -7.65 -3.35 2.38
N ARG A 66 -7.72 -4.65 2.06
CA ARG A 66 -6.55 -5.52 1.91
C ARG A 66 -5.62 -5.10 0.77
N LYS A 67 -6.14 -4.51 -0.32
CA LYS A 67 -5.31 -3.97 -1.41
C LYS A 67 -4.54 -2.72 -1.02
N CYS A 68 -5.00 -2.00 0.01
CA CYS A 68 -4.31 -0.83 0.56
C CYS A 68 -3.26 -1.20 1.63
N GLU A 69 -3.19 -2.47 2.06
CA GLU A 69 -2.03 -2.94 2.82
C GLU A 69 -0.83 -2.99 1.86
N PRO A 70 0.29 -2.34 2.18
CA PRO A 70 1.49 -2.48 1.36
C PRO A 70 1.89 -3.94 1.35
N ASP A 71 1.90 -4.56 0.18
CA ASP A 71 2.43 -5.91 0.03
C ASP A 71 3.92 -5.85 0.40
N PRO A 72 4.36 -6.51 1.48
CA PRO A 72 5.74 -6.47 1.91
C PRO A 72 6.70 -6.99 0.82
N ALA A 73 6.24 -7.83 -0.11
CA ALA A 73 7.04 -8.26 -1.25
C ALA A 73 7.24 -7.14 -2.29
N HIS A 74 6.24 -6.29 -2.48
CA HIS A 74 6.32 -5.16 -3.40
C HIS A 74 7.25 -4.06 -2.86
N GLU A 75 7.19 -3.78 -1.56
CA GLU A 75 8.11 -2.85 -0.90
C GLU A 75 9.56 -3.33 -1.00
N LEU A 76 9.82 -4.60 -0.71
CA LEU A 76 11.16 -5.18 -0.81
C LEU A 76 11.69 -5.13 -2.25
N THR A 77 10.82 -5.29 -3.26
CA THR A 77 11.21 -5.18 -4.67
C THR A 77 11.59 -3.74 -5.04
N ASN A 78 10.87 -2.74 -4.53
CA ASN A 78 11.19 -1.34 -4.76
C ASN A 78 12.48 -0.93 -4.05
N ILE A 79 12.68 -1.39 -2.82
CA ILE A 79 13.94 -1.21 -2.08
C ILE A 79 15.09 -1.86 -2.85
N ALA A 80 14.93 -3.11 -3.31
CA ALA A 80 15.94 -3.81 -4.09
C ALA A 80 16.38 -3.01 -5.32
N ARG A 81 15.43 -2.45 -6.07
CA ARG A 81 15.73 -1.57 -7.22
C ARG A 81 16.46 -0.30 -6.81
N ALA A 82 16.03 0.35 -5.73
CA ALA A 82 16.61 1.59 -5.24
C ALA A 82 18.04 1.41 -4.71
N CYS A 83 18.37 0.23 -4.20
CA CYS A 83 19.67 -0.09 -3.60
C CYS A 83 20.74 -0.49 -4.61
N ARG A 84 20.38 -0.76 -5.88
CA ARG A 84 21.33 -1.23 -6.90
C ARG A 84 22.54 -0.31 -7.02
N PHE A 85 23.72 -0.91 -6.98
CA PHE A 85 25.02 -0.24 -7.11
C PHE A 85 25.35 0.79 -6.02
N LYS A 86 24.61 0.77 -4.91
CA LYS A 86 24.82 1.66 -3.78
C LYS A 86 25.57 0.98 -2.64
N ARG A 87 26.11 1.82 -1.76
CA ARG A 87 26.88 1.41 -0.59
C ARG A 87 26.14 1.84 0.67
N TYR A 88 26.13 0.97 1.66
CA TYR A 88 25.46 1.19 2.94
C TYR A 88 26.39 0.84 4.10
N TYR A 89 26.20 1.52 5.23
CA TYR A 89 26.81 1.17 6.49
C TYR A 89 25.73 0.81 7.52
N HIS A 90 26.00 -0.20 8.34
CA HIS A 90 25.14 -0.54 9.46
C HIS A 90 25.40 0.39 10.63
N VAL A 91 24.35 0.95 11.22
CA VAL A 91 24.45 1.98 12.28
C VAL A 91 25.21 1.52 13.53
N SER A 92 25.21 0.23 13.86
CA SER A 92 25.79 -0.29 15.13
C SER A 92 26.89 -1.35 15.00
N ASN A 93 26.99 -2.09 13.88
CA ASN A 93 27.70 -3.39 13.86
C ASN A 93 28.95 -3.36 12.96
N GLY A 94 29.45 -2.19 12.58
CA GLY A 94 30.63 -2.06 11.70
C GLY A 94 30.48 -2.68 10.30
N MET A 95 29.28 -3.17 9.98
CA MET A 95 29.00 -3.89 8.74
C MET A 95 28.87 -2.91 7.58
N ARG A 96 29.60 -3.17 6.49
CA ARG A 96 29.51 -2.42 5.24
C ARG A 96 28.89 -3.30 4.18
N VAL A 97 27.98 -2.75 3.40
CA VAL A 97 27.25 -3.49 2.37
C VAL A 97 27.38 -2.74 1.06
N ARG A 98 27.80 -3.44 0.01
CA ARG A 98 27.81 -2.93 -1.36
C ARG A 98 26.85 -3.77 -2.18
N PHE A 99 25.77 -3.16 -2.67
CA PHE A 99 24.80 -3.84 -3.50
C PHE A 99 25.23 -3.83 -4.96
N PHE A 100 25.04 -4.95 -5.64
CA PHE A 100 25.12 -5.10 -7.08
C PHE A 100 23.72 -5.41 -7.63
N ASP A 101 23.64 -5.94 -8.85
CA ASP A 101 22.37 -6.44 -9.37
C ASP A 101 22.14 -7.89 -8.94
N GLY A 102 21.31 -8.08 -7.92
CA GLY A 102 20.91 -9.40 -7.43
C GLY A 102 21.83 -10.02 -6.37
N THR A 103 22.96 -9.40 -6.06
CA THR A 103 23.89 -9.82 -5.00
C THR A 103 24.38 -8.62 -4.19
N ALA A 104 24.98 -8.86 -3.03
CA ALA A 104 25.64 -7.83 -2.24
C ALA A 104 26.92 -8.35 -1.60
N GLU A 105 27.98 -7.55 -1.62
CA GLU A 105 29.16 -7.80 -0.79
C GLU A 105 28.92 -7.23 0.60
N VAL A 106 29.10 -8.06 1.61
CA VAL A 106 28.98 -7.69 3.02
C VAL A 106 30.35 -7.84 3.66
N THR A 107 30.88 -6.74 4.20
CA THR A 107 32.15 -6.73 4.94
C THR A 107 31.87 -6.55 6.42
N ARG A 108 32.40 -7.45 7.25
CA ARG A 108 32.36 -7.38 8.72
C ARG A 108 33.67 -7.90 9.30
N ASP A 109 34.28 -7.16 10.22
CA ASP A 109 35.49 -7.59 10.96
C ASP A 109 36.62 -8.16 10.08
N SER A 110 36.85 -7.53 8.92
CA SER A 110 37.83 -7.93 7.88
C SER A 110 37.46 -9.15 7.04
N ASN A 111 36.31 -9.78 7.28
CA ASN A 111 35.74 -10.81 6.42
C ASN A 111 34.84 -10.17 5.35
N CYS A 112 34.94 -10.67 4.12
CA CYS A 112 34.08 -10.27 3.01
C CYS A 112 33.28 -11.49 2.55
N GLU A 113 31.95 -11.38 2.57
CA GLU A 113 31.03 -12.43 2.16
C GLU A 113 30.11 -11.90 1.05
N LEU A 114 29.78 -12.76 0.09
CA LEU A 114 28.82 -12.44 -0.97
C LEU A 114 27.45 -12.98 -0.57
N TYR A 115 26.46 -12.10 -0.43
CA TYR A 115 25.09 -12.43 -0.09
C TYR A 115 24.24 -12.53 -1.37
N ALA A 116 23.42 -13.57 -1.44
CA ALA A 116 22.49 -13.83 -2.53
C ALA A 116 21.16 -14.43 -2.01
N GLY A 117 20.12 -14.44 -2.84
CA GLY A 117 18.84 -15.09 -2.52
C GLY A 117 18.20 -14.56 -1.24
N GLU A 118 17.90 -15.44 -0.28
CA GLU A 118 17.25 -15.09 0.99
C GLU A 118 18.06 -14.10 1.84
N GLN A 119 19.39 -14.14 1.76
CA GLN A 119 20.27 -13.24 2.52
C GLN A 119 20.09 -11.78 2.08
N MET A 120 19.77 -11.54 0.81
CA MET A 120 19.46 -10.21 0.28
C MET A 120 18.20 -9.63 0.90
N GLN A 121 17.19 -10.46 1.18
CA GLN A 121 15.96 -10.00 1.82
C GLN A 121 16.24 -9.45 3.22
N GLY A 122 17.15 -10.07 3.96
CA GLY A 122 17.61 -9.57 5.26
C GLY A 122 18.23 -8.17 5.15
N LEU A 123 19.04 -7.92 4.12
CA LEU A 123 19.65 -6.62 3.87
C LEU A 123 18.61 -5.56 3.49
N TYR A 124 17.65 -5.88 2.60
CA TYR A 124 16.58 -4.95 2.22
C TYR A 124 15.68 -4.58 3.41
N ARG A 125 15.38 -5.54 4.29
CA ARG A 125 14.68 -5.25 5.56
C ARG A 125 15.51 -4.37 6.48
N GLY A 126 16.83 -4.55 6.52
CA GLY A 126 17.74 -3.67 7.25
C GLY A 126 17.69 -2.22 6.76
N ILE A 127 17.53 -2.00 5.46
CA ILE A 127 17.34 -0.67 4.87
C ILE A 127 15.96 -0.11 5.19
N ALA A 128 14.90 -0.90 5.04
CA ALA A 128 13.53 -0.52 5.38
C ALA A 128 13.41 -0.03 6.84
N ASN A 129 14.11 -0.72 7.75
CA ASN A 129 14.11 -0.42 9.18
C ASN A 129 15.09 0.70 9.58
N GLY A 130 15.85 1.28 8.63
CA GLY A 130 16.81 2.35 8.89
C GLY A 130 18.12 1.90 9.57
N ASN A 131 18.37 0.59 9.66
CA ASN A 131 19.59 0.02 10.22
C ASN A 131 20.78 0.12 9.26
N LEU A 132 20.51 0.14 7.96
CA LEU A 132 21.49 0.35 6.90
C LEU A 132 21.27 1.74 6.30
N ARG A 133 22.29 2.60 6.38
CA ARG A 133 22.25 3.96 5.84
C ARG A 133 23.15 4.10 4.64
N GLU A 134 22.62 4.71 3.58
CA GLU A 134 23.35 4.95 2.34
C GLU A 134 24.56 5.85 2.59
N VAL A 135 25.70 5.48 2.02
CA VAL A 135 26.90 6.29 2.00
C VAL A 135 26.91 7.01 0.65
N VAL A 136 26.66 8.32 0.68
CA VAL A 136 26.78 9.19 -0.48
C VAL A 136 28.24 9.64 -0.55
N GLU A 137 28.98 9.12 -1.54
CA GLU A 137 30.32 9.63 -1.91
C GLU A 137 30.18 10.77 -2.92
#